data_AF-A0A941W1A9-F1
#
_entry.id   AF-A0A941W1A9-F1
#
_cell.length_a   1.000
_cell.length_b   1.000
_cell.length_c   1.000
_cell.angle_alpha   90.00
_cell.angle_beta   90.00
_cell.angle_gamma   90.00
#
_symmetry.space_group_name_H-M   'P 1'
#
loop_
_entity.id
_entity.type
_entity.pdbx_description
1 polymer ?
#
loop_
_entity_poly.entity_id
_entity_poly.type
_entity_poly.pdbx_seq_one_letter_code
_entity_poly.pdbx_strand_id
1 'polypeptide(L)' 'MTVRYKDYDLDTSTSKSAGSDVWMTSVHINKLSSDGYQTQPFYCEEAFETEEEANDHSINLGKQIIDGAHPTLKLKF' A
#
# COMPACT_ATOMS: atom_id res chain seq x y z
N MET A 1 -0.54 -7.49 5.47
CA MET A 1 0.74 -8.23 5.31
C MET A 1 1.84 -7.21 5.29
N THR A 2 2.89 -7.41 6.07
CA THR A 2 3.98 -6.43 6.16
C THR A 2 5.20 -6.88 5.38
N VAL A 3 5.65 -6.05 4.43
CA VAL A 3 6.84 -6.27 3.60
C VAL A 3 7.82 -5.13 3.82
N ARG A 4 9.06 -5.45 4.20
CA ARG A 4 10.11 -4.44 4.32
C ARG A 4 10.66 -4.10 2.94
N TYR A 5 10.70 -2.82 2.61
CA TYR A 5 11.26 -2.31 1.36
C TYR A 5 12.10 -1.06 1.63
N LYS A 6 13.43 -1.17 1.46
CA LYS A 6 14.40 -0.14 1.85
C LYS A 6 14.25 0.18 3.35
N ASP A 7 14.14 1.46 3.68
CA ASP A 7 13.96 1.97 5.06
C ASP A 7 12.48 2.08 5.48
N TYR A 8 11.58 1.45 4.73
CA TYR A 8 10.14 1.51 4.94
C TYR A 8 9.54 0.13 5.15
N ASP A 9 8.47 0.06 5.95
CA ASP A 9 7.63 -1.12 6.09
C ASP A 9 6.31 -0.88 5.35
N LEU A 10 6.03 -1.69 4.33
CA LEU A 10 4.79 -1.67 3.55
C LEU A 10 3.79 -2.62 4.21
N ASP A 11 2.77 -2.09 4.87
CA ASP A 11 1.68 -2.90 5.41
C ASP A 11 0.45 -2.84 4.50
N THR A 12 0.25 -3.93 3.76
CA THR A 12 -0.86 -4.06 2.82
C THR A 12 -2.09 -4.63 3.52
N SER A 13 -3.25 -4.08 3.20
CA SER A 13 -4.54 -4.59 3.67
C SER A 13 -5.47 -4.74 2.49
N THR A 14 -5.92 -5.97 2.28
CA THR A 14 -6.76 -6.37 1.15
C THR A 14 -8.05 -6.94 1.70
N SER A 15 -9.18 -6.54 1.11
CA SER A 15 -10.50 -6.96 1.56
C SER A 15 -11.50 -6.98 0.42
N LYS A 16 -12.51 -7.84 0.52
CA LYS A 16 -13.67 -7.79 -0.37
C LYS A 16 -14.56 -6.62 0.04
N SER A 17 -15.04 -5.88 -0.95
CA SER A 17 -16.07 -4.86 -0.73
C SER A 17 -17.39 -5.54 -0.35
N ALA A 18 -18.12 -4.99 0.63
CA ALA A 18 -19.34 -5.61 1.13
C ALA A 18 -20.40 -5.74 0.03
N GLY A 19 -20.83 -6.97 -0.26
CA GLY A 19 -21.81 -7.26 -1.32
C GLY A 19 -21.23 -7.27 -2.74
N SER A 20 -19.90 -7.23 -2.89
CA SER A 20 -19.22 -7.39 -4.16
C SER A 20 -18.22 -8.55 -4.11
N ASP A 21 -18.01 -9.20 -5.25
CA ASP A 21 -16.97 -10.23 -5.40
C ASP A 21 -15.59 -9.65 -5.72
N VAL A 22 -15.48 -8.32 -5.82
CA VAL A 22 -14.21 -7.67 -6.10
C VAL A 22 -13.38 -7.45 -4.84
N TRP A 23 -12.07 -7.59 -5.01
CA TRP A 23 -11.07 -7.30 -4.00
C TRP A 23 -10.59 -5.86 -4.15
N MET A 24 -10.46 -5.16 -3.03
CA MET A 24 -9.83 -3.85 -2.97
C MET A 24 -8.62 -3.93 -2.04
N THR A 25 -7.66 -3.02 -2.25
CA THR A 25 -6.44 -3.00 -1.45
C THR A 25 -6.06 -1.61 -1.00
N SER A 26 -5.27 -1.56 0.07
CA SER A 26 -4.63 -0.35 0.58
C SER A 26 -3.24 -0.71 1.05
N VAL A 27 -2.32 0.26 0.97
CA VAL A 27 -0.96 0.13 1.49
C VAL A 27 -0.67 1.24 2.48
N HIS A 28 -0.27 0.86 3.68
CA HIS A 28 0.25 1.76 4.69
C HIS A 28 1.76 1.74 4.60
N ILE A 29 2.34 2.86 4.19
CA ILE A 29 3.79 3.01 4.16
C ILE A 29 4.21 3.53 5.51
N ASN A 30 5.08 2.79 6.18
CA ASN A 30 5.58 3.16 7.50
C ASN A 30 7.06 3.44 7.46
N LYS A 31 7.50 4.43 8.23
CA LYS A 31 8.91 4.77 8.41
C LYS A 31 9.19 4.98 9.90
N LEU A 32 10.23 4.32 10.40
CA LEU A 32 10.76 4.64 11.72
C LEU A 32 11.59 5.93 11.62
N SER A 33 11.18 6.96 12.35
CA SER A 33 11.90 8.23 12.49
C SER A 33 12.34 8.44 13.94
N SER A 34 13.19 9.42 14.19
CA SER A 34 13.61 9.81 15.55
C SER A 34 12.43 10.20 16.44
N ASP A 35 11.36 10.72 15.84
CA ASP A 35 10.13 11.15 16.53
C ASP A 35 9.09 10.03 16.66
N GLY A 36 9.43 8.81 16.23
CA GLY A 36 8.59 7.62 16.30
C GLY A 36 8.20 7.09 14.92
N TYR A 37 7.21 6.19 14.93
CA TYR A 37 6.73 5.52 13.72
C TYR A 37 5.77 6.46 12.96
N GLN A 38 6.14 6.85 11.74
CA GLN A 38 5.29 7.64 10.86
C GLN A 38 4.60 6.71 9.87
N THR A 39 3.28 6.83 9.76
CA THR A 39 2.46 6.01 8.86
C THR A 39 1.70 6.90 7.90
N GLN A 40 1.77 6.59 6.61
CA GLN A 40 0.97 7.25 5.57
C GLN A 40 0.15 6.20 4.80
N PRO A 41 -1.19 6.25 4.87
CA PRO A 41 -2.06 5.36 4.12
C PRO A 41 -2.20 5.80 2.67
N PHE A 42 -2.25 4.83 1.76
CA PHE A 42 -2.62 4.99 0.37
C PHE A 42 -3.70 3.97 0.01
N TYR A 43 -4.82 4.47 -0.52
CA TYR A 43 -5.96 3.65 -0.93
C TYR A 43 -5.89 3.42 -2.44
N CYS A 44 -6.06 2.17 -2.85
CA CYS A 44 -6.20 1.81 -4.25
C CYS A 44 -7.70 1.86 -4.60
N GLU A 45 -8.05 2.63 -5.64
CA GLU A 45 -9.43 2.68 -6.16
C GLU A 45 -9.74 1.54 -7.13
N GLU A 46 -8.72 0.76 -7.52
CA GLU A 46 -8.88 -0.37 -8.44
C GLU A 46 -9.51 -1.57 -7.74
N ALA A 47 -10.31 -2.30 -8.51
CA ALA A 47 -10.98 -3.52 -8.12
C ALA A 47 -10.30 -4.71 -8.81
N PHE A 48 -10.00 -5.76 -8.06
CA PHE A 48 -9.28 -6.94 -8.53
C PHE A 48 -10.18 -8.19 -8.45
N GLU A 49 -9.95 -9.15 -9.33
CA GLU A 49 -10.70 -10.42 -9.36
C GLU A 49 -10.24 -11.36 -8.24
N THR A 50 -8.95 -11.28 -7.87
CA THR A 50 -8.35 -12.15 -6.86
C THR A 50 -7.66 -11.38 -5.73
N GLU A 51 -7.56 -12.02 -4.57
CA GLU A 51 -6.81 -11.48 -3.43
C GLU A 51 -5.32 -11.36 -3.73
N GLU A 52 -4.77 -12.31 -4.50
CA GLU A 52 -3.36 -12.35 -4.89
C GLU A 52 -3.00 -11.14 -5.77
N GLU A 53 -3.79 -10.85 -6.81
CA GLU A 53 -3.61 -9.67 -7.65
C GLU A 53 -3.71 -8.37 -6.86
N ALA A 54 -4.70 -8.27 -5.96
CA ALA A 54 -4.86 -7.11 -5.10
C ALA A 54 -3.64 -6.91 -4.17
N ASN A 55 -3.12 -7.99 -3.58
CA ASN A 55 -1.94 -7.94 -2.73
C ASN A 55 -0.68 -7.54 -3.52
N ASP A 56 -0.43 -8.17 -4.67
CA ASP A 56 0.72 -7.87 -5.52
C ASP A 56 0.69 -6.43 -6.02
N HIS A 57 -0.48 -5.96 -6.43
CA HIS A 57 -0.68 -4.56 -6.83
C HIS A 57 -0.35 -3.61 -5.68
N SER A 58 -0.86 -3.89 -4.47
CA SER A 58 -0.62 -3.07 -3.27
C SER A 58 0.86 -2.91 -2.93
N ILE A 59 1.61 -4.01 -3.00
CA ILE A 59 3.06 -4.02 -2.76
C ILE A 59 3.78 -3.20 -3.84
N ASN A 60 3.43 -3.41 -5.11
CA ASN A 60 4.05 -2.69 -6.22
C ASN A 60 3.75 -1.20 -6.19
N LEU A 61 2.52 -0.82 -5.85
CA LEU A 61 2.12 0.56 -5.61
C LEU A 61 2.98 1.20 -4.50
N GLY A 62 3.12 0.51 -3.37
CA GLY A 62 3.97 0.95 -2.26
C GLY A 62 5.42 1.20 -2.68
N LYS A 63 6.01 0.29 -3.47
CA LYS A 63 7.36 0.44 -4.02
C LYS A 63 7.46 1.65 -4.96
N GLN A 64 6.51 1.82 -5.88
CA GLN A 64 6.49 2.95 -6.81
C GLN A 64 6.40 4.30 -6.09
N ILE A 65 5.62 4.38 -5.01
CA ILE A 65 5.50 5.59 -4.18
C ILE A 65 6.82 5.89 -3.47
N ILE A 66 7.47 4.86 -2.88
CA ILE A 66 8.78 5.01 -2.22
C ILE A 66 9.85 5.44 -3.22
N ASP A 67 9.82 4.90 -4.44
CA ASP A 67 10.77 5.24 -5.50
C ASP A 67 10.51 6.61 -6.13
N GLY A 68 9.39 7.26 -5.80
CA GLY A 68 8.96 8.52 -6.44
C GLY A 68 8.58 8.35 -7.92
N ALA A 69 8.35 7.10 -8.36
CA ALA A 69 7.96 6.76 -9.71
C ALA A 69 6.45 6.94 -9.96
N HIS A 70 5.65 6.95 -8.89
CA HIS A 70 4.21 7.16 -9.02
C HIS A 70 3.89 8.62 -9.41
N PRO A 71 3.05 8.86 -10.44
CA PRO A 71 2.86 10.20 -11.01
C PRO A 71 2.18 11.20 -10.06
N THR A 72 1.24 10.73 -9.23
CA THR A 72 0.39 11.59 -8.37
C THR A 72 0.63 11.40 -6.88
N LEU A 73 0.73 10.15 -6.42
CA LEU A 73 0.95 9.78 -5.02
C LEU A 73 2.41 9.99 -4.60
N LYS A 74 2.61 10.67 -3.46
CA LYS A 74 3.93 10.97 -2.89
C LYS A 74 3.90 10.84 -1.36
N LEU A 75 5.03 10.43 -0.80
CA LEU A 75 5.27 10.49 0.65
C LEU A 75 5.36 11.94 1.13
N LYS A 76 4.83 12.21 2.31
CA LYS A 76 4.74 13.55 2.94
C LYS A 76 5.21 13.60 4.39
N PHE A 77 6.05 12.64 4.78
CA PHE A 77 6.64 12.53 6.12
C PHE A 77 7.48 13.74 6.53
#